data_AF-A0A662GHN0-F1
#
_entry.id   AF-A0A662GHN0-F1
#
_cell.length_a   1.000
_cell.length_b   1.000
_cell.length_c   1.000
_cell.angle_alpha   90.00
_cell.angle_beta   90.00
_cell.angle_gamma   90.00
#
_symmetry.space_group_name_H-M   'P 1'
#
loop_
_entity.id
_entity.type
_entity.pdbx_description
1 polymer ?
#
loop_
_entity_poly.entity_id
_entity_poly.type
_entity_poly.pdbx_seq_one_letter_code
_entity_poly.pdbx_strand_id
1 'polypeptide(L)' 'MISDKYTPILLKFIDRFEKNKCRYEAYRFINGKVMLIDEKGGIIFFGDDKEYFHYKEKILDLRK' A
#
# COMPACT_ATOMS: atom_id res chain seq x y z
N MET A 1 -13.89 1.01 32.34
CA MET A 1 -13.62 1.63 31.02
C MET A 1 -12.27 1.13 30.56
N ILE A 2 -12.25 0.10 29.72
CA ILE A 2 -11.02 -0.41 29.08
C ILE A 2 -10.75 0.54 27.91
N SER A 3 -9.53 1.08 27.80
CA SER A 3 -9.21 1.97 26.68
C SER A 3 -9.11 1.14 25.39
N ASP A 4 -10.05 1.34 24.48
CA ASP A 4 -10.01 0.87 23.09
C ASP A 4 -8.83 1.50 22.32
N LYS A 5 -7.59 1.08 22.62
CA LYS A 5 -6.38 1.56 21.93
C LYS A 5 -5.80 0.56 20.92
N TYR A 6 -6.52 -0.52 20.62
CA TYR A 6 -6.11 -1.48 19.60
C TYR A 6 -7.31 -1.89 18.75
N THR A 7 -7.80 -0.97 17.93
CA THR A 7 -8.59 -1.38 16.76
C THR A 7 -7.69 -2.32 15.95
N PRO A 8 -8.07 -3.59 15.72
CA PRO A 8 -7.26 -4.47 14.91
C PRO A 8 -7.04 -3.80 13.55
N ILE A 9 -5.76 -3.60 13.19
CA ILE A 9 -5.38 -3.08 11.89
C ILE A 9 -5.73 -4.16 10.89
N LEU A 10 -6.99 -4.14 10.41
CA LEU A 10 -7.42 -5.07 9.38
C LEU A 10 -6.75 -4.62 8.08
N LEU A 11 -5.73 -5.36 7.69
CA LEU A 11 -5.02 -5.22 6.42
C LEU A 11 -5.72 -6.06 5.37
N LYS A 12 -6.31 -5.41 4.37
CA LYS A 12 -6.84 -6.07 3.18
C LYS A 12 -5.82 -5.99 2.07
N PHE A 13 -5.35 -7.12 1.57
CA PHE A 13 -4.57 -7.16 0.33
C PHE A 13 -5.38 -6.56 -0.82
N ILE A 14 -4.79 -5.62 -1.57
CA ILE A 14 -5.47 -4.93 -2.68
C ILE A 14 -4.88 -5.34 -4.03
N ASP A 15 -3.55 -5.37 -4.13
CA ASP A 15 -2.86 -5.46 -5.40
C ASP A 15 -1.41 -5.92 -5.24
N ARG A 16 -0.84 -6.44 -6.32
CA ARG A 16 0.56 -6.83 -6.44
C ARG A 16 1.04 -6.58 -7.86
N PHE A 17 2.26 -6.04 -7.99
CA PHE A 17 2.88 -5.83 -9.29
C PHE A 17 4.40 -5.95 -9.22
N GLU A 18 5.04 -6.08 -10.39
CA GLU A 18 6.49 -6.19 -10.53
C GLU A 18 7.02 -5.06 -11.42
N LYS A 19 8.18 -4.51 -11.04
CA LYS A 19 8.93 -3.53 -11.84
C LYS A 19 10.42 -3.72 -11.58
N ASN A 20 11.22 -3.75 -12.64
CA ASN A 20 12.69 -3.85 -12.55
C ASN A 20 13.20 -5.02 -11.68
N LYS A 21 12.52 -6.18 -11.74
CA LYS A 21 12.79 -7.37 -10.89
C LYS A 21 12.48 -7.20 -9.39
N CYS A 22 11.90 -6.09 -8.97
CA CYS A 22 11.36 -5.92 -7.63
C CYS A 22 9.85 -6.17 -7.64
N ARG A 23 9.38 -6.93 -6.64
CA ARG A 23 7.96 -7.19 -6.41
C ARG A 23 7.40 -6.28 -5.33
N TYR A 24 6.20 -5.78 -5.55
CA TYR A 24 5.51 -4.86 -4.64
C TYR A 24 4.14 -5.39 -4.26
N GLU A 25 3.71 -5.14 -3.02
CA GLU A 25 2.41 -5.56 -2.50
C GLU A 25 1.71 -4.40 -1.79
N ALA A 26 0.45 -4.17 -2.16
CA ALA A 26 -0.37 -3.09 -1.61
C ALA A 26 -1.43 -3.64 -0.65
N TYR A 27 -1.58 -2.99 0.50
CA TYR A 27 -2.53 -3.35 1.54
C TYR A 27 -3.35 -2.14 1.99
N ARG A 28 -4.67 -2.31 2.12
CA ARG A 28 -5.60 -1.29 2.65
C ARG A 28 -5.81 -1.51 4.13
N PHE A 29 -5.75 -0.43 4.89
CA PHE A 29 -6.08 -0.34 6.30
C PHE A 29 -7.56 0.00 6.46
N ILE A 30 -8.14 -0.34 7.60
CA ILE A 30 -9.54 -0.02 7.91
C ILE A 30 -9.85 1.49 7.89
N ASN A 31 -8.83 2.33 8.11
CA ASN A 31 -8.94 3.79 8.03
C ASN A 31 -8.89 4.34 6.59
N GLY A 32 -8.89 3.47 5.57
CA GLY A 32 -8.83 3.86 4.17
C GLY A 32 -7.43 4.18 3.65
N LYS A 33 -6.38 4.08 4.47
CA LYS A 33 -5.00 4.22 4.02
C LYS A 33 -4.52 2.98 3.27
N VAL A 34 -3.59 3.17 2.36
CA VAL A 34 -2.92 2.15 1.56
C VAL A 34 -1.43 2.19 1.86
N MET A 35 -0.85 1.04 2.14
CA MET A 35 0.60 0.83 2.27
C MET A 35 1.08 -0.02 1.10
N LEU A 36 2.18 0.39 0.49
CA LEU A 36 2.90 -0.40 -0.49
C LEU A 36 4.22 -0.84 0.12
N ILE A 37 4.48 -2.14 0.10
CA ILE A 37 5.76 -2.72 0.53
C ILE A 37 6.51 -3.29 -0.66
N ASP A 38 7.84 -3.25 -0.58
CA ASP A 38 8.72 -3.99 -1.49
C ASP A 38 8.93 -5.44 -1.01
N GLU A 39 9.66 -6.23 -1.81
CA GLU A 39 9.99 -7.63 -1.53
C GLU A 39 10.80 -7.85 -0.23
N LYS A 40 11.45 -6.81 0.29
CA LYS A 40 12.20 -6.84 1.56
C LYS A 40 11.32 -6.43 2.74
N GLY A 41 10.04 -6.14 2.51
CA GLY A 41 9.10 -5.64 3.51
C GLY A 41 9.27 -4.15 3.82
N GLY A 42 10.06 -3.42 3.03
CA GLY A 42 10.24 -1.98 3.17
C GLY A 42 9.00 -1.22 2.71
N ILE A 43 8.50 -0.31 3.54
CA ILE A 43 7.37 0.56 3.17
C ILE A 43 7.89 1.64 2.22
N ILE A 44 7.42 1.61 0.97
CA ILE A 44 7.82 2.58 -0.06
C ILE A 44 6.75 3.62 -0.36
N PHE A 45 5.52 3.41 0.12
CA PHE A 45 4.43 4.37 0.00
C PHE A 45 3.40 4.16 1.11
N PHE A 46 2.83 5.26 1.60
CA PHE A 46 1.71 5.27 2.53
C PHE A 46 0.82 6.48 2.23
N GLY A 47 -0.44 6.25 1.88
CA GLY A 47 -1.36 7.30 1.42
C GLY A 47 -2.80 6.82 1.33
N ASP A 48 -3.67 7.55 0.65
CA ASP A 48 -5.00 7.06 0.29
C ASP A 48 -5.02 6.30 -1.05
N ASP A 49 -6.19 5.81 -1.46
CA ASP A 49 -6.36 5.06 -2.71
C ASP A 49 -5.98 5.88 -3.96
N LYS A 50 -6.35 7.17 -4.01
CA LYS A 50 -6.07 8.02 -5.18
C LYS A 50 -4.58 8.28 -5.30
N GLU A 51 -3.93 8.61 -4.18
CA GLU A 51 -2.48 8.78 -4.10
C GLU A 51 -1.76 7.48 -4.50
N TYR A 52 -2.25 6.33 -4.05
CA TYR A 52 -1.69 5.03 -4.40
C TYR A 52 -1.76 4.74 -5.90
N PHE A 53 -2.92 4.90 -6.53
CA PHE A 53 -3.05 4.66 -7.98
C PHE A 53 -2.16 5.61 -8.79
N HIS A 54 -2.10 6.88 -8.39
CA HIS A 54 -1.21 7.85 -9.04
C HIS A 54 0.28 7.49 -8.87
N TYR A 55 0.67 7.02 -7.68
CA TYR A 55 2.04 6.57 -7.42
C TYR A 55 2.38 5.30 -8.21
N LYS A 56 1.45 4.34 -8.29
CA LYS A 56 1.60 3.11 -9.09
C LYS A 56 1.77 3.42 -10.58
N GLU A 57 0.98 4.34 -11.14
CA GLU A 57 1.13 4.80 -12.52
C GLU A 57 2.53 5.37 -12.80
N LYS A 58 3.07 6.15 -11.87
CA LYS A 58 4.43 6.70 -11.96
C LYS A 58 5.49 5.61 -11.93
N ILE A 59 5.41 4.66 -10.99
CA ILE A 59 6.39 3.56 -10.89
C ILE A 59 6.39 2.69 -12.14
N LEU A 60 5.21 2.43 -12.69
CA LEU A 60 5.06 1.58 -13.86
C LEU A 60 5.35 2.31 -15.18
N ASP A 61 5.70 3.60 -15.14
CA ASP A 61 5.89 4.48 -16.31
C ASP A 61 4.68 4.45 -17.27
N LEU A 62 3.45 4.36 -16.72
CA LEU A 62 2.23 4.22 -17.53
C LEU A 62 1.74 5.55 -18.11
N ARG A 63 2.29 6.69 -17.66
CA ARG A 63 2.05 8.00 -18.26
C ARG A 63 3.14 8.30 -19.28
N LYS A 64 2.81 8.15 -20.56
CA LYS A 64 3.56 8.71 -21.69
C LYS A 64 3.10 10.12 -21.99
#